data_AF-A0A350JLI5-F1
#
_entry.id   AF-A0A350JLI5-F1
#
_cell.length_a   1.000
_cell.length_b   1.000
_cell.length_c   1.000
_cell.angle_alpha   90.00
_cell.angle_beta   90.00
_cell.angle_gamma   90.00
#
_symmetry.space_group_name_H-M   'P 1'
#
loop_
_entity.id
_entity.type
_entity.pdbx_description
1 polymer ?
#
loop_
_entity_poly.entity_id
_entity_poly.type
_entity_poly.pdbx_seq_one_letter_code
_entity_poly.pdbx_strand_id
1 'polypeptide(L)'
;SALKTIIPVGASDDRYYDDACYFVGGLAGETLGWGGVMFAFNGRPPDPAIYGENWRDAWMRRLDEPDLFMKIWLEHQQRDDYWLQGTVCTDYDRIQIPVYAISGWTDCWPNTVIRLMRNLKAPRKGLIGPWSHLYPDRALPGPGVNFLDEMLRWFDRWLKNEKNGIEDEPMLTLYRQQEVSTDPCHASRPGVWLDADTWPNESLQYQTYWLSRNGLADVPDNGTMSICSPQSMGMLSGDYMPLSNDPTLAQMPGDQRSEDAGSLCFDGAPLIEPLDIVGTSKIDFDVSSDAASGLLAVRLCDVDENGTSTLITYGIVNLSQRDGREVCAEVEAGTSYRIQYDLNDIAHRIVKGHKLRVSVSNAMWPMAWPVADNHKLTLHLKNCRVKLPNANLVPSDLSRVLFTQPRVTKPGGVVEQKAGSHSRTITHDLSTGKRALTLQADFGAHLIETADITVTGHSQDRFEIADDNVLTAKAEYQFGMGYQREGWNVATQGQMTVTCDKDNFLLKGELKAFEDDKEIFCRSWDETIPRRGF
;
A
#
# COMPACT_ATOMS: atom_id res chain seq x y z
N SER A 1 9.97 -25.95 21.33
CA SER A 1 10.29 -25.13 20.14
C SER A 1 11.57 -24.33 20.37
N ALA A 2 12.42 -24.22 19.34
CA ALA A 2 13.62 -23.37 19.33
C ALA A 2 13.29 -21.89 19.03
N LEU A 3 12.26 -21.63 18.23
CA LEU A 3 11.72 -20.28 18.03
C LEU A 3 10.92 -19.87 19.29
N LYS A 4 11.32 -18.75 19.90
CA LYS A 4 10.76 -18.29 21.19
C LYS A 4 9.91 -17.04 21.08
N THR A 5 10.14 -16.20 20.07
CA THR A 5 9.42 -14.96 19.83
C THR A 5 9.72 -14.46 18.42
N ILE A 6 8.89 -13.55 17.89
CA ILE A 6 9.09 -12.88 16.60
C ILE A 6 8.71 -11.39 16.67
N ILE A 7 9.23 -10.62 15.71
CA ILE A 7 8.91 -9.20 15.50
C ILE A 7 8.66 -8.97 14.00
N PRO A 8 7.43 -9.15 13.49
CA PRO A 8 7.10 -8.75 12.13
C PRO A 8 6.98 -7.22 12.05
N VAL A 9 7.75 -6.60 11.14
CA VAL A 9 7.77 -5.14 10.90
C VAL A 9 7.38 -4.90 9.45
N GLY A 10 6.35 -4.08 9.21
CA GLY A 10 5.83 -3.82 7.86
C GLY A 10 5.56 -5.14 7.15
N ALA A 11 4.64 -5.95 7.69
CA ALA A 11 4.37 -7.30 7.19
C ALA A 11 2.89 -7.49 6.95
N SER A 12 2.54 -8.42 6.07
CA SER A 12 1.18 -8.88 5.85
C SER A 12 0.91 -10.22 6.56
N ASP A 13 -0.27 -10.36 7.18
CA ASP A 13 -0.83 -11.64 7.60
C ASP A 13 -1.85 -12.23 6.60
N ASP A 14 -2.14 -11.53 5.49
CA ASP A 14 -2.95 -12.01 4.36
C ASP A 14 -2.30 -11.65 3.01
N ARG A 15 -1.72 -12.66 2.35
CA ARG A 15 -0.98 -12.49 1.10
C ARG A 15 -1.82 -12.07 -0.09
N TYR A 16 -3.14 -12.23 -0.02
CA TYR A 16 -4.01 -11.77 -1.10
C TYR A 16 -4.53 -10.37 -0.82
N TYR A 17 -4.82 -10.01 0.43
CA TYR A 17 -5.56 -8.77 0.69
C TYR A 17 -4.68 -7.53 0.84
N ASP A 18 -3.51 -7.71 1.45
CA ASP A 18 -2.66 -6.62 1.87
C ASP A 18 -1.32 -6.63 1.12
N ASP A 19 -0.84 -7.79 0.68
CA ASP A 19 0.45 -7.93 -0.01
C ASP A 19 0.40 -7.28 -1.41
N ALA A 20 1.58 -7.10 -2.00
CA ALA A 20 1.84 -6.24 -3.15
C ALA A 20 1.06 -6.54 -4.44
N CYS A 21 0.19 -7.57 -4.47
CA CYS A 21 -0.45 -8.10 -5.68
C CYS A 21 -1.92 -7.72 -5.81
N TYR A 22 -2.70 -7.91 -4.75
CA TYR A 22 -4.09 -7.49 -4.68
C TYR A 22 -4.21 -6.68 -3.40
N PHE A 23 -4.70 -5.46 -3.53
CA PHE A 23 -4.71 -4.52 -2.43
C PHE A 23 -6.11 -4.00 -2.21
N VAL A 24 -6.58 -4.14 -0.97
CA VAL A 24 -7.86 -3.60 -0.52
C VAL A 24 -8.96 -3.90 -1.52
N GLY A 25 -9.03 -5.13 -2.06
CA GLY A 25 -10.15 -5.60 -2.89
C GLY A 25 -10.10 -5.27 -4.38
N GLY A 26 -8.97 -4.76 -4.87
CA GLY A 26 -8.67 -4.64 -6.30
C GLY A 26 -7.31 -5.26 -6.67
N LEU A 27 -7.10 -5.55 -7.95
CA LEU A 27 -5.76 -5.75 -8.50
C LEU A 27 -5.07 -4.39 -8.44
N ALA A 28 -4.01 -4.23 -7.65
CA ALA A 28 -3.35 -2.94 -7.59
C ALA A 28 -2.62 -2.67 -8.92
N GLY A 29 -2.87 -1.53 -9.56
CA GLY A 29 -2.13 -1.17 -10.78
C GLY A 29 -0.64 -0.97 -10.49
N GLU A 30 -0.32 -0.41 -9.32
CA GLU A 30 1.06 -0.29 -8.82
C GLU A 30 1.71 -1.62 -8.41
N THR A 31 0.97 -2.75 -8.37
CA THR A 31 1.56 -4.11 -8.27
C THR A 31 2.60 -4.34 -9.34
N LEU A 32 2.43 -3.75 -10.53
CA LEU A 32 3.45 -3.83 -11.58
C LEU A 32 4.79 -3.28 -11.09
N GLY A 33 4.80 -2.19 -10.33
CA GLY A 33 6.02 -1.62 -9.76
C GLY A 33 6.76 -2.67 -8.92
N TRP A 34 6.06 -3.38 -8.03
CA TRP A 34 6.67 -4.43 -7.22
C TRP A 34 7.12 -5.64 -8.07
N GLY A 35 6.31 -6.07 -9.03
CA GLY A 35 6.68 -7.14 -9.95
C GLY A 35 7.89 -6.77 -10.81
N GLY A 36 8.02 -5.49 -11.16
CA GLY A 36 9.16 -4.91 -11.85
C GLY A 36 10.41 -4.89 -11.00
N VAL A 37 10.30 -4.50 -9.73
CA VAL A 37 11.41 -4.59 -8.75
C VAL A 37 11.87 -6.03 -8.57
N MET A 38 10.96 -7.00 -8.47
CA MET A 38 11.31 -8.43 -8.44
C MET A 38 12.00 -8.85 -9.74
N PHE A 39 11.48 -8.42 -10.89
CA PHE A 39 12.08 -8.71 -12.20
C PHE A 39 13.51 -8.16 -12.28
N ALA A 40 13.73 -6.93 -11.82
CA ALA A 40 15.04 -6.32 -11.71
C ALA A 40 15.94 -7.14 -10.78
N PHE A 41 15.56 -7.34 -9.52
CA PHE A 41 16.40 -7.99 -8.52
C PHE A 41 16.80 -9.42 -8.85
N ASN A 42 15.93 -10.16 -9.56
CA ASN A 42 16.27 -11.48 -10.07
C ASN A 42 17.30 -11.44 -11.20
N GLY A 43 17.47 -10.32 -11.91
CA GLY A 43 18.54 -10.17 -12.92
C GLY A 43 19.95 -10.07 -12.36
N ARG A 44 20.13 -9.84 -11.04
CA ARG A 44 21.45 -9.47 -10.49
C ARG A 44 22.49 -10.59 -10.55
N PRO A 45 23.74 -10.29 -10.95
CA PRO A 45 24.84 -11.25 -10.91
C PRO A 45 25.25 -11.58 -9.47
N PRO A 46 25.71 -12.81 -9.20
CA PRO A 46 26.49 -13.10 -7.99
C PRO A 46 27.83 -12.35 -8.03
N ASP A 47 28.30 -11.86 -6.88
CA ASP A 47 29.64 -11.29 -6.75
C ASP A 47 30.72 -12.38 -6.94
N PRO A 48 31.64 -12.24 -7.92
CA PRO A 48 32.68 -13.25 -8.16
C PRO A 48 33.63 -13.45 -6.98
N ALA A 49 33.85 -12.44 -6.13
CA ALA A 49 34.76 -12.56 -4.97
C ALA A 49 34.15 -13.41 -3.85
N ILE A 50 32.81 -13.48 -3.79
CA ILE A 50 32.09 -14.30 -2.81
C ILE A 50 31.74 -15.67 -3.42
N TYR A 51 31.29 -15.70 -4.67
CA TYR A 51 30.77 -16.90 -5.32
C TYR A 51 31.88 -17.76 -5.97
N GLY A 52 33.01 -17.16 -6.35
CA GLY A 52 34.11 -17.82 -7.04
C GLY A 52 33.88 -17.99 -8.54
N GLU A 53 34.69 -18.84 -9.18
CA GLU A 53 34.80 -18.96 -10.64
C GLU A 53 33.46 -19.30 -11.36
N ASN A 54 32.53 -19.96 -10.67
CA ASN A 54 31.24 -20.37 -11.22
C ASN A 54 30.15 -19.28 -11.18
N TRP A 55 30.49 -18.05 -10.79
CA TRP A 55 29.52 -16.94 -10.67
C TRP A 55 28.77 -16.70 -11.99
N ARG A 56 29.47 -16.84 -13.12
CA ARG A 56 28.93 -16.56 -14.45
C ARG A 56 27.87 -17.57 -14.86
N ASP A 57 28.13 -18.87 -14.67
CA ASP A 57 27.15 -19.93 -14.94
C ASP A 57 25.93 -19.83 -14.02
N ALA A 58 26.15 -19.46 -12.76
CA ALA A 58 25.07 -19.18 -11.82
C ALA A 58 24.23 -17.97 -12.25
N TRP A 59 24.88 -16.93 -12.80
CA TRP A 59 24.18 -15.77 -13.34
C TRP A 59 23.34 -16.13 -14.57
N MET A 60 23.90 -16.88 -15.53
CA MET A 60 23.15 -17.30 -16.73
C MET A 60 21.92 -18.12 -16.38
N ARG A 61 22.02 -19.07 -15.44
CA ARG A 61 20.85 -19.81 -14.94
C ARG A 61 19.80 -18.91 -14.30
N ARG A 62 20.24 -17.92 -13.52
CA ARG A 62 19.34 -16.96 -12.88
C ARG A 62 18.57 -16.09 -13.90
N LEU A 63 19.18 -15.78 -15.05
CA LEU A 63 18.53 -15.04 -16.12
C LEU A 63 17.57 -15.92 -16.96
N ASP A 64 17.88 -17.21 -17.11
CA ASP A 64 17.17 -18.12 -18.02
C ASP A 64 16.04 -18.94 -17.36
N GLU A 65 16.16 -19.28 -16.08
CA GLU A 65 15.25 -20.24 -15.43
C GLU A 65 13.94 -19.63 -14.87
N PRO A 66 13.95 -18.49 -14.14
CA PRO A 66 12.74 -17.97 -13.50
C PRO A 66 11.72 -17.45 -14.52
N ASP A 67 10.42 -17.59 -14.22
CA ASP A 67 9.34 -16.90 -14.95
C ASP A 67 9.07 -15.50 -14.34
N LEU A 68 8.25 -14.69 -15.01
CA LEU A 68 7.84 -13.38 -14.49
C LEU A 68 6.89 -13.56 -13.29
N PHE A 69 7.25 -12.98 -12.14
CA PHE A 69 6.34 -12.92 -10.97
C PHE A 69 4.98 -12.32 -11.33
N MET A 70 4.97 -11.28 -12.17
CA MET A 70 3.74 -10.65 -12.65
C MET A 70 2.83 -11.62 -13.41
N LYS A 71 3.40 -12.54 -14.20
CA LYS A 71 2.60 -13.54 -14.91
C LYS A 71 1.85 -14.42 -13.90
N ILE A 72 2.57 -14.92 -12.90
CA ILE A 72 2.00 -15.74 -11.82
C ILE A 72 0.89 -14.96 -11.09
N TRP A 73 1.12 -13.71 -10.72
CA TRP A 73 0.12 -12.91 -10.00
C TRP A 73 -1.12 -12.57 -10.83
N LEU A 74 -0.95 -12.37 -12.14
CA LEU A 74 -2.07 -12.17 -13.08
C LEU A 74 -2.84 -13.47 -13.35
N GLU A 75 -2.23 -14.65 -13.19
CA GLU A 75 -2.91 -15.93 -13.33
C GLU A 75 -3.76 -16.27 -12.07
N HIS A 76 -3.37 -15.74 -10.90
CA HIS A 76 -4.01 -16.00 -9.60
C HIS A 76 -4.91 -14.83 -9.13
N GLN A 77 -5.95 -14.49 -9.90
CA GLN A 77 -6.88 -13.36 -9.64
C GLN A 77 -7.89 -13.55 -8.52
N GLN A 78 -7.93 -14.73 -7.91
CA GLN A 78 -8.76 -15.03 -6.74
C GLN A 78 -7.87 -15.47 -5.60
N ARG A 79 -8.37 -15.38 -4.36
CA ARG A 79 -7.68 -15.85 -3.15
C ARG A 79 -7.68 -17.38 -3.07
N ASP A 80 -6.93 -18.01 -3.96
CA ASP A 80 -6.77 -19.46 -4.09
C ASP A 80 -5.54 -20.00 -3.34
N ASP A 81 -5.24 -21.29 -3.57
CA ASP A 81 -4.16 -22.02 -2.89
C ASP A 81 -2.77 -21.36 -3.04
N TYR A 82 -2.52 -20.62 -4.14
CA TYR A 82 -1.26 -19.92 -4.34
C TYR A 82 -1.03 -18.86 -3.25
N TRP A 83 -2.08 -18.15 -2.86
CA TRP A 83 -2.02 -17.13 -1.81
C TRP A 83 -2.08 -17.77 -0.42
N LEU A 84 -2.92 -18.78 -0.24
CA LEU A 84 -3.16 -19.41 1.06
C LEU A 84 -1.92 -20.07 1.67
N GLN A 85 -0.97 -20.57 0.85
CA GLN A 85 0.24 -21.24 1.34
C GLN A 85 1.10 -20.39 2.29
N GLY A 86 0.99 -19.05 2.24
CA GLY A 86 1.74 -18.12 3.08
C GLY A 86 0.87 -17.18 3.91
N THR A 87 -0.45 -17.39 3.92
CA THR A 87 -1.40 -16.53 4.65
C THR A 87 -1.57 -16.99 6.10
N VAL A 88 -1.26 -16.09 7.03
CA VAL A 88 -1.26 -16.35 8.48
C VAL A 88 -2.67 -16.28 9.07
N CYS A 89 -3.53 -15.40 8.54
CA CYS A 89 -4.88 -15.17 9.06
C CYS A 89 -5.85 -16.36 8.90
N THR A 90 -5.40 -17.46 8.26
CA THR A 90 -6.15 -18.71 8.17
C THR A 90 -6.29 -19.42 9.52
N ASP A 91 -5.28 -19.33 10.39
CA ASP A 91 -5.28 -19.99 11.70
C ASP A 91 -4.26 -19.34 12.66
N TYR A 92 -4.71 -18.34 13.41
CA TYR A 92 -3.89 -17.66 14.42
C TYR A 92 -3.55 -18.55 15.63
N ASP A 93 -4.30 -19.63 15.90
CA ASP A 93 -4.09 -20.50 17.07
C ASP A 93 -2.80 -21.32 16.96
N ARG A 94 -2.25 -21.44 15.74
CA ARG A 94 -0.93 -22.02 15.48
C ARG A 94 0.21 -21.18 16.02
N ILE A 95 0.00 -19.88 16.23
CA ILE A 95 1.00 -18.98 16.79
C ILE A 95 0.89 -19.01 18.32
N GLN A 96 1.78 -19.77 18.94
CA GLN A 96 1.82 -20.00 20.39
C GLN A 96 2.99 -19.28 21.08
N ILE A 97 3.78 -18.53 20.31
CA ILE A 97 4.92 -17.76 20.81
C ILE A 97 4.55 -16.28 20.90
N PRO A 98 5.23 -15.52 21.77
CA PRO A 98 5.12 -14.08 21.80
C PRO A 98 5.34 -13.40 20.43
N VAL A 99 4.54 -12.38 20.12
CA VAL A 99 4.64 -11.58 18.89
C VAL A 99 4.64 -10.09 19.21
N TYR A 100 5.63 -9.35 18.70
CA TYR A 100 5.59 -7.88 18.67
C TYR A 100 5.42 -7.39 17.23
N ALA A 101 4.19 -7.06 16.84
CA ALA A 101 3.87 -6.63 15.48
C ALA A 101 3.97 -5.11 15.32
N ILE A 102 4.58 -4.66 14.22
CA ILE A 102 4.92 -3.25 14.00
C ILE A 102 4.56 -2.85 12.56
N SER A 103 3.90 -1.71 12.39
CA SER A 103 3.59 -1.14 11.08
C SER A 103 3.46 0.39 11.15
N GLY A 104 3.14 1.02 10.03
CA GLY A 104 2.84 2.44 9.93
C GLY A 104 1.50 2.69 9.25
N TRP A 105 0.88 3.84 9.52
CA TRP A 105 -0.36 4.24 8.85
C TRP A 105 -0.19 4.62 7.38
N THR A 106 1.04 4.96 6.98
CA THR A 106 1.40 5.29 5.60
C THR A 106 2.15 4.14 4.92
N ASP A 107 2.25 2.99 5.60
CA ASP A 107 2.75 1.74 5.03
C ASP A 107 1.68 1.11 4.12
N CYS A 108 2.07 0.23 3.21
CA CYS A 108 1.13 -0.59 2.43
C CYS A 108 0.41 -1.64 3.30
N TRP A 109 0.88 -1.91 4.53
CA TRP A 109 0.33 -2.90 5.46
C TRP A 109 -0.19 -2.32 6.79
N PRO A 110 -1.12 -1.34 6.78
CA PRO A 110 -1.60 -0.72 8.02
C PRO A 110 -2.49 -1.66 8.85
N ASN A 111 -3.08 -2.68 8.21
CA ASN A 111 -4.14 -3.52 8.79
C ASN A 111 -3.61 -4.64 9.70
N THR A 112 -2.41 -5.15 9.41
CA THR A 112 -1.88 -6.38 10.02
C THR A 112 -1.79 -6.31 11.53
N VAL A 113 -1.29 -5.19 12.08
CA VAL A 113 -1.12 -5.05 13.54
C VAL A 113 -2.47 -5.11 14.25
N ILE A 114 -3.49 -4.41 13.74
CA ILE A 114 -4.85 -4.44 14.29
C ILE A 114 -5.44 -5.85 14.24
N ARG A 115 -5.24 -6.60 13.16
CA ARG A 115 -5.70 -8.00 13.04
C ARG A 115 -4.98 -8.95 13.98
N LEU A 116 -3.66 -8.84 14.11
CA LEU A 116 -2.89 -9.68 15.04
C LEU A 116 -3.24 -9.37 16.50
N MET A 117 -3.36 -8.09 16.86
CA MET A 117 -3.76 -7.67 18.21
C MET A 117 -5.21 -8.02 18.53
N ARG A 118 -6.07 -8.24 17.53
CA ARG A 118 -7.42 -8.77 17.72
C ARG A 118 -7.42 -10.28 17.93
N ASN A 119 -6.68 -11.04 17.11
CA ASN A 119 -6.90 -12.49 16.99
C ASN A 119 -5.87 -13.42 17.69
N LEU A 120 -4.60 -13.01 17.87
CA LEU A 120 -3.60 -13.85 18.55
C LEU A 120 -3.92 -14.16 20.02
N LYS A 121 -3.78 -15.41 20.48
CA LYS A 121 -3.96 -15.76 21.91
C LYS A 121 -2.66 -15.74 22.72
N ALA A 122 -1.52 -15.85 22.04
CA ALA A 122 -0.20 -15.76 22.65
C ALA A 122 0.08 -14.33 23.18
N PRO A 123 1.08 -14.15 24.06
CA PRO A 123 1.52 -12.82 24.47
C PRO A 123 1.80 -11.95 23.23
N ARG A 124 1.21 -10.77 23.17
CA ARG A 124 1.24 -9.96 21.95
C ARG A 124 1.36 -8.48 22.27
N LYS A 125 2.13 -7.77 21.45
CA LYS A 125 2.29 -6.33 21.51
C LYS A 125 2.22 -5.74 20.10
N GLY A 126 1.66 -4.55 19.97
CA GLY A 126 1.45 -3.84 18.71
C GLY A 126 2.01 -2.43 18.77
N LEU A 127 2.66 -1.99 17.71
CA LEU A 127 3.14 -0.62 17.55
C LEU A 127 2.77 -0.10 16.16
N ILE A 128 2.06 1.03 16.10
CA ILE A 128 1.71 1.66 14.82
C ILE A 128 2.03 3.15 14.85
N GLY A 129 2.98 3.59 14.02
CA GLY A 129 3.33 4.99 13.87
C GLY A 129 2.74 5.65 12.62
N PRO A 130 3.04 6.94 12.36
CA PRO A 130 2.64 7.61 11.12
C PRO A 130 3.47 7.17 9.89
N TRP A 131 4.37 6.20 10.06
CA TRP A 131 5.45 5.90 9.13
C TRP A 131 4.96 5.29 7.81
N SER A 132 5.77 5.51 6.80
CA SER A 132 5.83 4.75 5.54
C SER A 132 6.47 3.38 5.75
N HIS A 133 6.78 2.67 4.66
CA HIS A 133 7.42 1.36 4.66
C HIS A 133 8.91 1.42 5.04
N LEU A 134 9.17 1.91 6.26
CA LEU A 134 10.48 2.16 6.85
C LEU A 134 10.51 1.67 8.30
N TYR A 135 11.71 1.36 8.80
CA TYR A 135 11.87 1.07 10.22
C TYR A 135 11.54 2.30 11.08
N PRO A 136 10.95 2.11 12.27
CA PRO A 136 10.46 3.23 13.10
C PRO A 136 11.53 4.22 13.58
N ASP A 137 12.81 3.83 13.61
CA ASP A 137 13.94 4.72 13.91
C ASP A 137 14.35 5.60 12.71
N ARG A 138 13.96 5.21 11.49
CA ARG A 138 14.18 5.95 10.23
C ARG A 138 12.91 6.63 9.71
N ALA A 139 11.89 6.70 10.57
CA ALA A 139 10.55 7.17 10.30
C ALA A 139 10.44 8.35 9.34
N LEU A 140 9.67 8.14 8.27
CA LEU A 140 9.12 9.20 7.43
C LEU A 140 7.65 8.84 7.12
N PRO A 141 6.67 9.75 7.29
CA PRO A 141 6.78 10.95 8.11
C PRO A 141 7.05 10.57 9.58
N GLY A 142 7.74 11.45 10.31
CA GLY A 142 7.91 11.34 11.75
C GLY A 142 6.62 11.66 12.54
N PRO A 143 6.65 11.52 13.88
CA PRO A 143 7.83 11.22 14.70
C PRO A 143 8.26 9.74 14.65
N GLY A 144 9.57 9.49 14.68
CA GLY A 144 10.14 8.16 14.92
C GLY A 144 10.19 7.80 16.42
N VAL A 145 10.60 6.57 16.70
CA VAL A 145 10.71 6.01 18.06
C VAL A 145 12.01 5.24 18.24
N ASN A 146 12.43 4.98 19.49
CA ASN A 146 13.62 4.18 19.79
C ASN A 146 13.37 2.68 19.57
N PHE A 147 13.22 2.33 18.30
CA PHE A 147 12.96 1.00 17.82
C PHE A 147 13.98 -0.02 18.33
N LEU A 148 15.27 0.25 18.12
CA LEU A 148 16.32 -0.74 18.40
C LEU A 148 16.40 -1.12 19.88
N ASP A 149 16.34 -0.15 20.80
CA ASP A 149 16.34 -0.48 22.23
C ASP A 149 15.07 -1.21 22.67
N GLU A 150 13.91 -0.85 22.11
CA GLU A 150 12.66 -1.55 22.39
C GLU A 150 12.72 -3.02 21.90
N MET A 151 13.28 -3.27 20.71
CA MET A 151 13.43 -4.64 20.20
C MET A 151 14.40 -5.46 21.06
N LEU A 152 15.48 -4.86 21.55
CA LEU A 152 16.39 -5.52 22.50
C LEU A 152 15.68 -5.88 23.79
N ARG A 153 14.88 -4.98 24.37
CA ARG A 153 14.06 -5.29 25.57
C ARG A 153 13.13 -6.48 25.32
N TRP A 154 12.47 -6.52 24.16
CA TRP A 154 11.61 -7.65 23.80
C TRP A 154 12.38 -8.97 23.69
N PHE A 155 13.53 -8.97 23.00
CA PHE A 155 14.34 -10.16 22.88
C PHE A 155 14.96 -10.59 24.22
N ASP A 156 15.45 -9.66 25.04
CA ASP A 156 15.98 -9.97 26.37
C ASP A 156 14.90 -10.64 27.24
N ARG A 157 13.64 -10.18 27.13
CA ARG A 157 12.54 -10.79 27.86
C ARG A 157 12.29 -12.24 27.45
N TRP A 158 12.24 -12.54 26.16
CA TRP A 158 11.77 -13.84 25.65
C TRP A 158 12.88 -14.83 25.26
N LEU A 159 14.09 -14.35 25.00
CA LEU A 159 15.26 -15.18 24.70
C LEU A 159 16.14 -15.40 25.94
N LYS A 160 16.22 -14.42 26.84
CA LYS A 160 17.06 -14.49 28.06
C LYS A 160 16.25 -14.62 29.35
N ASN A 161 14.92 -14.49 29.31
CA ASN A 161 14.04 -14.50 30.48
C ASN A 161 14.30 -13.33 31.46
N GLU A 162 14.79 -12.19 30.97
CA GLU A 162 15.02 -11.01 31.80
C GLU A 162 13.69 -10.32 32.17
N LYS A 163 13.48 -10.00 33.45
CA LYS A 163 12.29 -9.29 33.93
C LYS A 163 12.49 -7.78 33.78
N ASN A 164 12.22 -7.26 32.59
CA ASN A 164 12.44 -5.85 32.23
C ASN A 164 11.13 -5.04 32.04
N GLY A 165 9.99 -5.63 32.42
CA GLY A 165 8.67 -4.97 32.48
C GLY A 165 7.96 -4.79 31.14
N ILE A 166 8.52 -5.26 30.02
CA ILE A 166 7.89 -5.06 28.70
C ILE A 166 6.53 -5.77 28.57
N GLU A 167 6.30 -6.86 29.33
CA GLU A 167 5.01 -7.54 29.39
C GLU A 167 3.92 -6.77 30.16
N ASP A 168 4.32 -5.82 31.01
CA ASP A 168 3.40 -5.04 31.86
C ASP A 168 2.98 -3.73 31.17
N GLU A 169 3.61 -3.41 30.04
CA GLU A 169 3.26 -2.26 29.22
C GLU A 169 2.03 -2.53 28.33
N PRO A 170 1.36 -1.47 27.81
CA PRO A 170 0.17 -1.61 26.98
C PRO A 170 0.34 -2.56 25.78
N MET A 171 -0.72 -3.32 25.48
CA MET A 171 -0.78 -4.27 24.37
C MET A 171 -0.60 -3.57 23.03
N LEU A 172 -1.22 -2.42 22.82
CA LEU A 172 -1.15 -1.67 21.57
C LEU A 172 -0.79 -0.22 21.86
N THR A 173 0.29 0.25 21.25
CA THR A 173 0.66 1.67 21.19
C THR A 173 0.50 2.15 19.76
N LEU A 174 -0.28 3.20 19.53
CA LEU A 174 -0.57 3.72 18.20
C LEU A 174 -0.47 5.25 18.13
N TYR A 175 -0.15 5.79 16.96
CA TYR A 175 -0.06 7.24 16.76
C TYR A 175 -1.34 7.77 16.12
N ARG A 176 -2.19 8.51 16.86
CA ARG A 176 -3.35 9.17 16.25
C ARG A 176 -2.91 10.45 15.57
N GLN A 177 -2.98 10.44 14.26
CA GLN A 177 -2.61 11.52 13.37
C GLN A 177 -3.66 12.65 13.42
N GLN A 178 -3.24 13.85 13.05
CA GLN A 178 -4.09 15.03 12.89
C GLN A 178 -3.90 15.62 11.49
N GLU A 179 -4.55 16.77 11.28
CA GLU A 179 -4.38 17.61 10.11
C GLU A 179 -2.90 17.82 9.77
N VAL A 180 -2.60 17.72 8.48
CA VAL A 180 -1.29 17.94 7.87
C VAL A 180 -1.50 18.65 6.53
N SER A 181 -0.48 19.38 6.07
CA SER A 181 -0.46 19.92 4.71
C SER A 181 -0.74 18.82 3.68
N THR A 182 -1.49 19.15 2.62
CA THR A 182 -1.67 18.29 1.44
C THR A 182 -0.47 18.30 0.48
N ASP A 183 0.64 18.87 0.91
CA ASP A 183 1.93 18.70 0.26
C ASP A 183 2.35 17.21 0.33
N PRO A 184 2.53 16.54 -0.82
CA PRO A 184 2.95 15.15 -0.85
C PRO A 184 4.39 14.94 -0.33
N CYS A 185 5.15 16.03 -0.12
CA CYS A 185 6.49 16.05 0.43
C CYS A 185 6.48 16.59 1.87
N HIS A 186 6.32 15.72 2.86
CA HIS A 186 6.39 16.16 4.26
C HIS A 186 7.18 15.21 5.17
N ALA A 187 8.02 15.81 6.01
CA ALA A 187 8.93 15.11 6.92
C ALA A 187 8.26 14.57 8.19
N SER A 188 7.11 15.13 8.57
CA SER A 188 6.44 14.80 9.83
C SER A 188 4.95 14.96 9.71
N ARG A 189 4.22 14.21 10.56
CA ARG A 189 2.77 14.29 10.68
C ARG A 189 2.41 14.59 12.14
N PRO A 190 1.65 15.67 12.41
CA PRO A 190 1.17 15.97 13.76
C PRO A 190 0.25 14.87 14.31
N GLY A 191 0.22 14.74 15.63
CA GLY A 191 -0.55 13.71 16.30
C GLY A 191 -0.06 13.40 17.72
N VAL A 192 -0.63 12.35 18.31
CA VAL A 192 -0.30 11.91 19.67
C VAL A 192 -0.21 10.39 19.75
N TRP A 193 0.70 9.89 20.60
CA TRP A 193 0.76 8.48 20.96
C TRP A 193 -0.34 8.13 21.95
N LEU A 194 -1.06 7.05 21.66
CA LEU A 194 -2.15 6.50 22.47
C LEU A 194 -1.90 5.03 22.77
N ASP A 195 -2.31 4.60 23.95
CA ASP A 195 -2.16 3.24 24.44
C ASP A 195 -3.51 2.54 24.64
N ALA A 196 -3.53 1.23 24.39
CA ALA A 196 -4.62 0.32 24.69
C ALA A 196 -4.09 -0.94 25.37
N ASP A 197 -4.63 -1.27 26.54
CA ASP A 197 -4.26 -2.50 27.26
C ASP A 197 -4.84 -3.76 26.60
N THR A 198 -5.90 -3.59 25.81
CA THR A 198 -6.53 -4.65 25.03
C THR A 198 -6.97 -4.14 23.66
N TRP A 199 -6.96 -5.03 22.68
CA TRP A 199 -7.54 -4.79 21.37
C TRP A 199 -8.37 -6.00 20.89
N PRO A 200 -9.60 -5.79 20.38
CA PRO A 200 -10.36 -4.55 20.39
C PRO A 200 -10.58 -4.05 21.82
N ASN A 201 -10.45 -2.74 22.02
CA ASN A 201 -10.66 -2.14 23.33
C ASN A 201 -12.15 -2.24 23.72
N GLU A 202 -12.46 -2.42 25.00
CA GLU A 202 -13.85 -2.52 25.49
C GLU A 202 -14.70 -1.28 25.19
N SER A 203 -14.06 -0.11 25.05
CA SER A 203 -14.71 1.16 24.72
C SER A 203 -14.92 1.38 23.21
N LEU A 204 -14.49 0.44 22.35
CA LEU A 204 -14.66 0.57 20.90
C LEU A 204 -16.13 0.66 20.53
N GLN A 205 -16.53 1.79 19.95
CA GLN A 205 -17.87 2.05 19.45
C GLN A 205 -17.83 2.46 17.98
N TYR A 206 -18.95 2.28 17.29
CA TYR A 206 -19.11 2.70 15.89
C TYR A 206 -20.15 3.81 15.79
N GLN A 207 -19.76 4.95 15.26
CA GLN A 207 -20.68 6.00 14.85
C GLN A 207 -21.11 5.76 13.40
N THR A 208 -22.42 5.80 13.13
CA THR A 208 -22.98 5.54 11.81
C THR A 208 -23.40 6.84 11.14
N TYR A 209 -22.99 7.03 9.89
CA TYR A 209 -23.45 8.10 9.02
C TYR A 209 -24.07 7.51 7.75
N TRP A 210 -25.28 7.95 7.41
CA TRP A 210 -25.97 7.57 6.18
C TRP A 210 -25.63 8.54 5.05
N LEU A 211 -25.51 8.01 3.84
CA LEU A 211 -25.35 8.81 2.64
C LEU A 211 -26.73 9.30 2.19
N SER A 212 -26.85 10.60 1.92
CA SER A 212 -28.07 11.25 1.45
C SER A 212 -27.78 12.18 0.27
N ARG A 213 -28.82 12.60 -0.45
CA ARG A 213 -28.65 13.58 -1.55
C ARG A 213 -28.12 14.93 -1.10
N ASN A 214 -28.15 15.22 0.21
CA ASN A 214 -27.69 16.48 0.80
C ASN A 214 -26.37 16.33 1.58
N GLY A 215 -25.69 15.18 1.51
CA GLY A 215 -24.48 14.89 2.28
C GLY A 215 -24.67 13.75 3.29
N LEU A 216 -23.91 13.79 4.40
CA LEU A 216 -24.03 12.80 5.48
C LEU A 216 -25.19 13.14 6.43
N ALA A 217 -25.93 12.12 6.85
CA ALA A 217 -27.11 12.25 7.73
C ALA A 217 -27.17 11.14 8.80
N ASP A 218 -27.99 11.34 9.82
CA ASP A 218 -28.22 10.35 10.89
C ASP A 218 -29.27 9.29 10.52
N VAL A 219 -30.01 9.51 9.43
CA VAL A 219 -31.10 8.65 8.95
C VAL A 219 -30.97 8.37 7.45
N PRO A 220 -31.47 7.23 6.96
CA PRO A 220 -31.39 6.88 5.54
C PRO A 220 -32.22 7.80 4.63
N ASP A 221 -31.74 8.05 3.41
CA ASP A 221 -32.48 8.67 2.30
C ASP A 221 -33.02 7.58 1.36
N ASN A 222 -34.22 7.73 0.81
CA ASN A 222 -34.82 6.75 -0.12
C ASN A 222 -34.47 7.01 -1.60
N GLY A 223 -33.49 7.86 -1.89
CA GLY A 223 -33.06 8.20 -3.25
C GLY A 223 -31.99 7.27 -3.82
N THR A 224 -31.58 7.58 -5.05
CA THR A 224 -30.42 7.00 -5.72
C THR A 224 -29.49 8.09 -6.21
N MET A 225 -28.19 7.81 -6.30
CA MET A 225 -27.21 8.68 -6.94
C MET A 225 -26.28 7.84 -7.81
N SER A 226 -25.88 8.36 -8.97
CA SER A 226 -25.06 7.62 -9.93
C SER A 226 -23.81 8.40 -10.31
N ILE A 227 -22.74 7.67 -10.63
CA ILE A 227 -21.45 8.24 -11.04
C ILE A 227 -20.80 7.39 -12.13
N CYS A 228 -20.11 8.06 -13.03
CA CYS A 228 -19.17 7.49 -13.99
C CYS A 228 -17.92 8.36 -13.88
N SER A 229 -16.97 7.93 -13.05
CA SER A 229 -15.74 8.67 -12.76
C SER A 229 -14.79 8.64 -13.96
N PRO A 230 -13.99 9.71 -14.17
CA PRO A 230 -12.85 9.65 -15.08
C PRO A 230 -11.90 8.53 -14.66
N GLN A 231 -11.49 7.67 -15.60
CA GLN A 231 -10.69 6.48 -15.25
C GLN A 231 -9.27 6.81 -14.76
N SER A 232 -8.76 8.02 -14.99
CA SER A 232 -7.49 8.49 -14.44
C SER A 232 -7.55 8.98 -12.98
N MET A 233 -8.74 8.99 -12.36
CA MET A 233 -8.92 9.42 -10.98
C MET A 233 -8.13 8.51 -10.04
N GLY A 234 -7.37 9.10 -9.10
CA GLY A 234 -6.62 8.41 -8.06
C GLY A 234 -5.12 8.67 -8.06
N MET A 235 -4.57 9.39 -9.05
CA MET A 235 -3.13 9.64 -9.18
C MET A 235 -2.54 10.48 -8.02
N LEU A 236 -3.39 11.16 -7.24
CA LEU A 236 -3.00 11.88 -6.02
C LEU A 236 -3.19 11.07 -4.72
N SER A 237 -3.39 9.76 -4.79
CA SER A 237 -3.57 8.89 -3.61
C SER A 237 -2.28 8.62 -2.81
N GLY A 238 -1.13 9.12 -3.28
CA GLY A 238 0.20 8.77 -2.77
C GLY A 238 0.76 7.53 -3.46
N ASP A 239 1.94 7.07 -3.05
CA ASP A 239 2.49 5.81 -3.52
C ASP A 239 1.85 4.64 -2.75
N TYR A 240 1.67 3.49 -3.41
CA TYR A 240 1.19 2.26 -2.76
C TYR A 240 2.11 1.84 -1.61
N MET A 241 3.43 1.88 -1.84
CA MET A 241 4.46 1.51 -0.86
C MET A 241 5.56 2.58 -0.81
N PRO A 242 5.37 3.68 -0.04
CA PRO A 242 6.38 4.69 0.15
C PRO A 242 7.59 4.09 0.88
N LEU A 243 8.79 4.16 0.28
CA LEU A 243 9.98 3.40 0.74
C LEU A 243 11.25 4.24 0.87
N SER A 244 11.21 5.50 0.42
CA SER A 244 12.32 6.43 0.60
C SER A 244 12.22 7.17 1.93
N ASN A 245 13.36 7.39 2.58
CA ASN A 245 13.47 8.24 3.77
C ASN A 245 13.80 9.71 3.44
N ASP A 246 13.77 10.09 2.16
CA ASP A 246 13.95 11.47 1.71
C ASP A 246 12.61 12.23 1.76
N PRO A 247 12.47 13.24 2.65
CA PRO A 247 11.23 14.00 2.80
C PRO A 247 10.92 14.93 1.62
N THR A 248 11.84 15.06 0.67
CA THR A 248 11.65 15.88 -0.53
C THR A 248 10.95 15.13 -1.66
N LEU A 249 10.80 13.80 -1.55
CA LEU A 249 10.09 12.99 -2.53
C LEU A 249 8.59 12.97 -2.27
N ALA A 250 7.80 13.14 -3.33
CA ALA A 250 6.35 13.26 -3.30
C ALA A 250 5.64 11.90 -3.14
N GLN A 251 5.88 11.20 -2.03
CA GLN A 251 5.34 9.85 -1.81
C GLN A 251 4.01 9.83 -1.05
N MET A 252 3.65 10.93 -0.37
CA MET A 252 2.43 11.04 0.44
C MET A 252 1.23 11.42 -0.44
N PRO A 253 -0.01 11.20 0.02
CA PRO A 253 -1.19 11.68 -0.69
C PRO A 253 -1.18 13.20 -0.87
N GLY A 254 -1.54 13.65 -2.07
CA GLY A 254 -1.72 15.07 -2.38
C GLY A 254 -3.11 15.57 -2.03
N ASP A 255 -3.43 16.80 -2.46
CA ASP A 255 -4.76 17.39 -2.30
C ASP A 255 -5.81 16.65 -3.13
N GLN A 256 -6.83 16.11 -2.46
CA GLN A 256 -7.86 15.28 -3.07
C GLN A 256 -8.93 16.09 -3.82
N ARG A 257 -8.89 17.44 -3.84
CA ARG A 257 -9.91 18.26 -4.52
C ARG A 257 -10.15 17.89 -5.99
N SER A 258 -9.08 17.60 -6.73
CA SER A 258 -9.21 17.21 -8.15
C SER A 258 -9.83 15.82 -8.32
N GLU A 259 -9.57 14.91 -7.37
CA GLU A 259 -10.13 13.57 -7.34
C GLU A 259 -11.62 13.60 -6.89
N ASP A 260 -11.94 14.50 -5.96
CA ASP A 260 -13.30 14.76 -5.49
C ASP A 260 -14.20 15.30 -6.61
N ALA A 261 -13.65 16.05 -7.58
CA ALA A 261 -14.40 16.51 -8.75
C ALA A 261 -14.88 15.36 -9.66
N GLY A 262 -14.22 14.20 -9.61
CA GLY A 262 -14.60 12.98 -10.31
C GLY A 262 -15.44 12.00 -9.50
N SER A 263 -15.92 12.40 -8.31
CA SER A 263 -16.54 11.52 -7.31
C SER A 263 -17.90 12.06 -6.84
N LEU A 264 -18.73 11.19 -6.26
CA LEU A 264 -19.86 11.61 -5.42
C LEU A 264 -19.35 11.94 -4.03
N CYS A 265 -19.46 13.20 -3.63
CA CYS A 265 -19.01 13.67 -2.33
C CYS A 265 -20.20 13.85 -1.38
N PHE A 266 -20.16 13.15 -0.26
CA PHE A 266 -21.12 13.25 0.83
C PHE A 266 -20.44 13.92 2.02
N ASP A 267 -20.74 15.21 2.21
CA ASP A 267 -20.14 16.01 3.27
C ASP A 267 -20.98 15.98 4.54
N GLY A 268 -20.31 15.88 5.69
CA GLY A 268 -20.90 16.22 6.98
C GLY A 268 -20.98 17.73 7.21
N ALA A 269 -21.69 18.13 8.27
CA ALA A 269 -21.60 19.49 8.76
C ALA A 269 -20.18 19.77 9.32
N PRO A 270 -19.72 21.04 9.31
CA PRO A 270 -18.53 21.42 10.05
C PRO A 270 -18.58 20.93 11.49
N LEU A 271 -17.53 20.27 11.94
CA LEU A 271 -17.47 19.67 13.26
C LEU A 271 -17.43 20.75 14.34
N ILE A 272 -18.33 20.64 15.32
CA ILE A 272 -18.32 21.48 16.51
C ILE A 272 -17.31 20.98 17.55
N GLU A 273 -17.06 19.67 17.57
CA GLU A 273 -16.09 18.95 18.40
C GLU A 273 -15.28 18.00 17.52
N PRO A 274 -13.98 17.75 17.81
CA PRO A 274 -13.16 16.86 17.00
C PRO A 274 -13.73 15.44 16.91
N LEU A 275 -13.56 14.80 15.75
CA LEU A 275 -13.96 13.42 15.50
C LEU A 275 -12.71 12.54 15.34
N ASP A 276 -12.55 11.57 16.24
CA ASP A 276 -11.52 10.54 16.13
C ASP A 276 -12.05 9.33 15.37
N ILE A 277 -11.24 8.85 14.42
CA ILE A 277 -11.44 7.60 13.70
C ILE A 277 -10.24 6.71 14.06
N VAL A 278 -10.47 5.67 14.85
CA VAL A 278 -9.42 4.78 15.37
C VAL A 278 -9.81 3.31 15.16
N GLY A 279 -9.18 2.67 14.18
CA GLY A 279 -9.40 1.27 13.79
C GLY A 279 -10.05 1.13 12.42
N THR A 280 -10.81 0.05 12.24
CA THR A 280 -11.34 -0.37 10.93
C THR A 280 -12.67 0.30 10.59
N SER A 281 -12.66 1.28 9.68
CA SER A 281 -13.90 1.89 9.16
C SER A 281 -14.63 0.92 8.25
N LYS A 282 -15.97 0.94 8.27
CA LYS A 282 -16.79 -0.01 7.51
C LYS A 282 -17.81 0.69 6.63
N ILE A 283 -18.07 0.13 5.46
CA ILE A 283 -19.18 0.52 4.60
C ILE A 283 -20.20 -0.61 4.51
N ASP A 284 -21.45 -0.22 4.32
CA ASP A 284 -22.59 -1.09 4.02
C ASP A 284 -23.40 -0.34 2.99
N PHE A 285 -23.19 -0.65 1.70
CA PHE A 285 -23.78 0.06 0.56
C PHE A 285 -24.58 -0.90 -0.32
N ASP A 286 -25.74 -0.45 -0.79
CA ASP A 286 -26.42 -1.12 -1.89
C ASP A 286 -26.03 -0.42 -3.20
N VAL A 287 -25.44 -1.17 -4.12
CA VAL A 287 -24.90 -0.63 -5.38
C VAL A 287 -25.32 -1.48 -6.57
N SER A 288 -25.54 -0.84 -7.71
CA SER A 288 -25.72 -1.52 -9.01
C SER A 288 -24.79 -0.93 -10.06
N SER A 289 -24.23 -1.78 -10.91
CA SER A 289 -23.53 -1.39 -12.13
C SER A 289 -24.47 -1.48 -13.33
N ASP A 290 -24.33 -0.63 -14.35
CA ASP A 290 -25.05 -0.80 -15.63
C ASP A 290 -24.31 -1.70 -16.63
N ALA A 291 -23.21 -2.32 -16.20
CA ALA A 291 -22.41 -3.27 -16.98
C ALA A 291 -22.27 -4.63 -16.26
N ALA A 292 -21.60 -5.58 -16.92
CA ALA A 292 -21.33 -6.91 -16.38
C ALA A 292 -20.10 -6.98 -15.46
N SER A 293 -19.59 -5.81 -15.07
CA SER A 293 -18.49 -5.62 -14.13
C SER A 293 -18.73 -4.36 -13.32
N GLY A 294 -18.01 -4.18 -12.22
CA GLY A 294 -18.12 -2.97 -11.41
C GLY A 294 -16.99 -2.83 -10.41
N LEU A 295 -16.54 -1.59 -10.22
CA LEU A 295 -15.57 -1.21 -9.20
C LEU A 295 -16.22 -0.15 -8.32
N LEU A 296 -16.12 -0.32 -7.01
CA LEU A 296 -16.52 0.68 -6.02
C LEU A 296 -15.25 1.11 -5.29
N ALA A 297 -14.92 2.40 -5.34
CA ALA A 297 -13.89 2.98 -4.50
C ALA A 297 -14.51 4.00 -3.54
N VAL A 298 -14.11 3.94 -2.27
CA VAL A 298 -14.59 4.82 -1.21
C VAL A 298 -13.41 5.43 -0.50
N ARG A 299 -13.35 6.77 -0.45
CA ARG A 299 -12.34 7.52 0.29
C ARG A 299 -13.00 8.27 1.45
N LEU A 300 -12.35 8.26 2.60
CA LEU A 300 -12.67 9.18 3.70
C LEU A 300 -11.67 10.33 3.63
N CYS A 301 -12.18 11.57 3.61
CA CYS A 301 -11.36 12.76 3.55
C CYS A 301 -11.69 13.71 4.73
N ASP A 302 -10.65 14.38 5.22
CA ASP A 302 -10.74 15.54 6.12
C ASP A 302 -10.74 16.80 5.25
N VAL A 303 -11.84 17.55 5.25
CA VAL A 303 -11.99 18.77 4.45
C VAL A 303 -11.92 20.00 5.34
N ASP A 304 -10.91 20.84 5.10
CA ASP A 304 -10.69 22.08 5.86
C ASP A 304 -11.69 23.21 5.50
N GLU A 305 -11.61 24.33 6.21
CA GLU A 305 -12.47 25.50 5.97
C GLU A 305 -12.25 26.18 4.60
N ASN A 306 -11.08 25.96 3.97
CA ASN A 306 -10.75 26.45 2.63
C ASN A 306 -11.13 25.45 1.51
N GLY A 307 -11.61 24.26 1.89
CA GLY A 307 -11.97 23.17 0.99
C GLY A 307 -10.81 22.26 0.58
N THR A 308 -9.60 22.42 1.15
CA THR A 308 -8.50 21.46 1.00
C THR A 308 -8.98 20.09 1.48
N SER A 309 -8.73 19.04 0.70
CA SER A 309 -9.24 17.69 0.98
C SER A 309 -8.06 16.75 1.24
N THR A 310 -7.91 16.30 2.48
CA THR A 310 -6.82 15.41 2.91
C THR A 310 -7.33 13.98 2.99
N LEU A 311 -6.65 13.04 2.32
CA LEU A 311 -6.99 11.61 2.38
C LEU A 311 -6.74 11.05 3.78
N ILE A 312 -7.78 10.45 4.40
CA ILE A 312 -7.68 9.77 5.70
C ILE A 312 -7.42 8.28 5.49
N THR A 313 -8.29 7.62 4.74
CA THR A 313 -8.25 6.18 4.43
C THR A 313 -9.15 5.91 3.23
N TYR A 314 -9.05 4.71 2.66
CA TYR A 314 -9.86 4.29 1.52
C TYR A 314 -10.11 2.78 1.52
N GLY A 315 -11.02 2.37 0.64
CA GLY A 315 -11.26 0.98 0.30
C GLY A 315 -11.76 0.83 -1.13
N ILE A 316 -11.45 -0.32 -1.74
CA ILE A 316 -11.78 -0.64 -3.13
C ILE A 316 -12.51 -1.98 -3.13
N VAL A 317 -13.51 -2.14 -3.99
CA VAL A 317 -14.24 -3.40 -4.10
C VAL A 317 -14.56 -3.65 -5.56
N ASN A 318 -14.00 -4.72 -6.09
CA ASN A 318 -14.52 -5.32 -7.31
C ASN A 318 -15.85 -6.04 -6.99
N LEU A 319 -16.95 -5.68 -7.67
CA LEU A 319 -18.28 -6.27 -7.42
C LEU A 319 -18.33 -7.77 -7.72
N SER A 320 -17.40 -8.29 -8.54
CA SER A 320 -17.22 -9.72 -8.75
C SER A 320 -16.69 -10.44 -7.51
N GLN A 321 -16.12 -9.72 -6.53
CA GLN A 321 -15.58 -10.25 -5.28
C GLN A 321 -16.46 -9.94 -4.06
N ARG A 322 -17.70 -9.50 -4.27
CA ARG A 322 -18.65 -9.13 -3.20
C ARG A 322 -18.96 -10.26 -2.21
N ASP A 323 -18.89 -11.50 -2.68
CA ASP A 323 -19.25 -12.71 -1.91
C ASP A 323 -18.01 -13.40 -1.31
N GLY A 324 -16.85 -12.76 -1.36
CA GLY A 324 -15.56 -13.31 -0.96
C GLY A 324 -14.50 -13.11 -2.04
N ARG A 325 -13.22 -13.16 -1.64
CA ARG A 325 -12.07 -12.91 -2.55
C ARG A 325 -11.66 -14.16 -3.32
N GLU A 326 -12.07 -15.31 -2.81
CA GLU A 326 -11.98 -16.63 -3.42
C GLU A 326 -13.06 -16.85 -4.49
N VAL A 327 -14.07 -15.96 -4.56
CA VAL A 327 -15.21 -16.07 -5.47
C VAL A 327 -15.10 -15.01 -6.58
N CYS A 328 -15.38 -15.43 -7.81
CA CYS A 328 -15.64 -14.55 -8.93
C CYS A 328 -17.14 -14.64 -9.27
N ALA A 329 -17.95 -13.85 -8.56
CA ALA A 329 -19.39 -13.83 -8.70
C ALA A 329 -19.81 -13.01 -9.94
N GLU A 330 -20.82 -13.49 -10.67
CA GLU A 330 -21.36 -12.78 -11.83
C GLU A 330 -21.95 -11.43 -11.40
N VAL A 331 -21.73 -10.38 -12.21
CA VAL A 331 -22.34 -9.06 -12.03
C VAL A 331 -23.36 -8.87 -13.15
N GLU A 332 -24.63 -8.78 -12.80
CA GLU A 332 -25.71 -8.51 -13.75
C GLU A 332 -25.98 -7.01 -13.82
N ALA A 333 -26.04 -6.47 -15.04
CA ALA A 333 -26.32 -5.07 -15.27
C ALA A 333 -27.70 -4.66 -14.70
N GLY A 334 -27.71 -3.61 -13.88
CA GLY A 334 -28.89 -3.05 -13.22
C GLY A 334 -29.29 -3.75 -11.92
N THR A 335 -28.71 -4.91 -11.60
CA THR A 335 -29.00 -5.62 -10.36
C THR A 335 -28.31 -4.94 -9.18
N SER A 336 -29.05 -4.73 -8.09
CA SER A 336 -28.53 -4.14 -6.85
C SER A 336 -27.93 -5.21 -5.96
N TYR A 337 -26.68 -5.01 -5.55
CA TYR A 337 -25.94 -5.87 -4.64
C TYR A 337 -25.62 -5.13 -3.35
N ARG A 338 -25.65 -5.85 -2.23
CA ARG A 338 -25.21 -5.33 -0.94
C ARG A 338 -23.72 -5.56 -0.78
N ILE A 339 -22.97 -4.50 -0.54
CA ILE A 339 -21.52 -4.51 -0.36
C ILE A 339 -21.20 -4.13 1.09
N GLN A 340 -20.63 -5.08 1.82
CA GLN A 340 -20.11 -4.87 3.17
C GLN A 340 -18.60 -4.97 3.12
N TYR A 341 -17.92 -3.90 3.52
CA TYR A 341 -16.48 -3.83 3.31
C TYR A 341 -15.77 -3.03 4.39
N ASP A 342 -14.55 -3.45 4.70
CA ASP A 342 -13.65 -2.80 5.65
C ASP A 342 -12.68 -1.90 4.86
N LEU A 343 -12.62 -0.61 5.19
CA LEU A 343 -11.59 0.30 4.69
C LEU A 343 -10.27 0.05 5.44
N ASN A 344 -9.16 0.58 4.94
CA ASN A 344 -7.88 0.49 5.65
C ASN A 344 -7.97 1.07 7.07
N ASP A 345 -7.34 0.36 8.01
CA ASP A 345 -7.19 0.78 9.39
C ASP A 345 -6.45 2.11 9.47
N ILE A 346 -6.91 3.00 10.35
CA ILE A 346 -6.29 4.31 10.57
C ILE A 346 -6.51 4.78 12.00
N ALA A 347 -5.62 5.64 12.48
CA ALA A 347 -5.89 6.53 13.62
C ALA A 347 -5.73 7.98 13.18
N HIS A 348 -6.86 8.69 13.05
CA HIS A 348 -6.89 10.07 12.56
C HIS A 348 -7.92 10.90 13.32
N ARG A 349 -7.62 12.18 13.55
CA ARG A 349 -8.54 13.16 14.13
C ARG A 349 -8.88 14.23 13.11
N ILE A 350 -10.16 14.34 12.79
CA ILE A 350 -10.72 15.49 12.10
C ILE A 350 -10.95 16.58 13.15
N VAL A 351 -10.34 17.75 12.95
CA VAL A 351 -10.38 18.84 13.92
C VAL A 351 -11.69 19.63 13.87
N LYS A 352 -11.91 20.50 14.85
CA LYS A 352 -13.06 21.41 14.87
C LYS A 352 -13.02 22.33 13.65
N GLY A 353 -14.18 22.63 13.06
CA GLY A 353 -14.33 23.48 11.87
C GLY A 353 -14.24 22.71 10.55
N HIS A 354 -13.53 21.58 10.55
CA HIS A 354 -13.40 20.70 9.38
C HIS A 354 -14.64 19.82 9.19
N LYS A 355 -14.71 19.13 8.05
CA LYS A 355 -15.79 18.21 7.71
C LYS A 355 -15.23 16.83 7.38
N LEU A 356 -15.96 15.81 7.80
CA LEU A 356 -15.83 14.49 7.20
C LEU A 356 -16.47 14.51 5.80
N ARG A 357 -15.74 14.04 4.80
CA ARG A 357 -16.26 13.70 3.48
C ARG A 357 -16.16 12.19 3.23
N VAL A 358 -17.26 11.60 2.77
CA VAL A 358 -17.24 10.28 2.13
C VAL A 358 -17.28 10.52 0.62
N SER A 359 -16.23 10.14 -0.08
CA SER A 359 -16.09 10.31 -1.53
C SER A 359 -16.23 8.94 -2.20
N VAL A 360 -17.18 8.80 -3.13
CA VAL A 360 -17.48 7.53 -3.81
C VAL A 360 -17.27 7.66 -5.31
N SER A 361 -16.49 6.74 -5.87
CA SER A 361 -16.15 6.68 -7.29
C SER A 361 -16.18 5.24 -7.79
N ASN A 362 -16.01 5.08 -9.11
CA ASN A 362 -15.87 3.76 -9.73
C ASN A 362 -14.53 3.57 -10.47
N ALA A 363 -13.54 4.36 -10.10
CA ALA A 363 -12.14 4.26 -10.50
C ALA A 363 -11.26 4.65 -9.31
N MET A 364 -10.01 4.19 -9.28
CA MET A 364 -8.95 4.66 -8.36
C MET A 364 -7.57 4.28 -8.93
N TRP A 365 -7.25 4.77 -10.12
CA TRP A 365 -6.00 4.48 -10.85
C TRP A 365 -4.83 5.32 -10.31
N PRO A 366 -3.62 4.76 -10.14
CA PRO A 366 -3.22 3.38 -10.40
C PRO A 366 -3.37 2.43 -9.19
N MET A 367 -3.98 2.86 -8.08
CA MET A 367 -4.19 1.99 -6.92
C MET A 367 -5.04 0.75 -7.22
N ALA A 368 -5.91 0.81 -8.22
CA ALA A 368 -6.64 -0.33 -8.75
C ALA A 368 -6.66 -0.31 -10.28
N TRP A 369 -6.37 -1.47 -10.88
CA TRP A 369 -6.59 -1.72 -12.29
C TRP A 369 -8.10 -1.61 -12.61
N PRO A 370 -8.49 -0.94 -13.72
CA PRO A 370 -9.90 -0.75 -14.03
C PRO A 370 -10.57 -2.07 -14.42
N VAL A 371 -11.86 -2.19 -14.12
CA VAL A 371 -12.64 -3.34 -14.55
C VAL A 371 -12.85 -3.36 -16.08
N ALA A 372 -13.30 -4.48 -16.66
CA ALA A 372 -13.39 -4.71 -18.10
C ALA A 372 -14.34 -3.74 -18.83
N ASP A 373 -15.35 -3.20 -18.14
CA ASP A 373 -16.29 -2.24 -18.71
C ASP A 373 -16.14 -0.84 -18.10
N ASN A 374 -16.17 0.18 -18.96
CA ASN A 374 -16.45 1.53 -18.52
C ASN A 374 -17.94 1.60 -18.15
N HIS A 375 -18.23 1.69 -16.86
CA HIS A 375 -19.56 1.49 -16.30
C HIS A 375 -20.01 2.72 -15.51
N LYS A 376 -21.31 2.82 -15.26
CA LYS A 376 -21.89 3.76 -14.30
C LYS A 376 -22.31 3.00 -13.05
N LEU A 377 -21.81 3.44 -11.91
CA LEU A 377 -22.19 2.91 -10.61
C LEU A 377 -23.36 3.71 -10.05
N THR A 378 -24.37 3.03 -9.49
CA THR A 378 -25.52 3.67 -8.81
C THR A 378 -25.61 3.21 -7.37
N LEU A 379 -25.63 4.17 -6.45
CA LEU A 379 -25.86 3.96 -5.01
C LEU A 379 -27.35 4.03 -4.71
N HIS A 380 -27.88 3.05 -3.99
CA HIS A 380 -29.25 2.99 -3.48
C HIS A 380 -29.26 3.45 -2.02
N LEU A 381 -29.44 4.76 -1.82
CA LEU A 381 -29.09 5.46 -0.58
C LEU A 381 -29.78 4.92 0.68
N LYS A 382 -30.91 4.22 0.53
CA LYS A 382 -31.69 3.66 1.63
C LYS A 382 -30.87 2.76 2.54
N ASN A 383 -29.89 2.06 1.95
CA ASN A 383 -29.02 1.13 2.66
C ASN A 383 -27.55 1.56 2.64
N CYS A 384 -27.22 2.79 2.22
CA CYS A 384 -25.84 3.26 2.15
C CYS A 384 -25.41 4.01 3.41
N ARG A 385 -24.45 3.43 4.14
CA ARG A 385 -23.88 4.04 5.35
C ARG A 385 -22.41 3.70 5.54
N VAL A 386 -21.71 4.61 6.19
CA VAL A 386 -20.37 4.38 6.74
C VAL A 386 -20.46 4.25 8.26
N LYS A 387 -19.61 3.40 8.84
CA LYS A 387 -19.47 3.19 10.27
C LYS A 387 -18.04 3.49 10.67
N LEU A 388 -17.85 4.51 11.51
CA LEU A 388 -16.54 4.98 11.94
C LEU A 388 -16.24 4.47 13.35
N PRO A 389 -15.13 3.74 13.53
CA PRO A 389 -14.72 3.24 14.83
C PRO A 389 -14.05 4.34 15.65
N ASN A 390 -14.32 4.37 16.94
CA ASN A 390 -13.49 5.08 17.89
C ASN A 390 -13.42 4.32 19.21
N ALA A 391 -12.25 4.30 19.82
CA ALA A 391 -12.03 3.76 21.16
C ALA A 391 -11.45 4.86 22.05
N ASN A 392 -11.84 4.88 23.32
CA ASN A 392 -11.34 5.83 24.31
C ASN A 392 -9.95 5.39 24.79
N LEU A 393 -8.95 5.53 23.91
CA LEU A 393 -7.56 5.24 24.22
C LEU A 393 -6.95 6.34 25.09
N VAL A 394 -5.97 5.96 25.92
CA VAL A 394 -5.30 6.89 26.84
C VAL A 394 -4.01 7.42 26.23
N PRO A 395 -3.60 8.68 26.52
CA PRO A 395 -2.28 9.17 26.12
C PRO A 395 -1.16 8.26 26.62
N SER A 396 -0.19 7.97 25.76
CA SER A 396 0.92 7.10 26.13
C SER A 396 1.84 7.71 27.18
N ASP A 397 2.41 6.86 28.05
CA ASP A 397 3.50 7.26 28.94
C ASP A 397 4.78 7.49 28.11
N LEU A 398 5.11 8.76 27.88
CA LEU A 398 6.28 9.18 27.10
C LEU A 398 7.62 8.97 27.83
N SER A 399 7.61 8.47 29.07
CA SER A 399 8.84 8.09 29.78
C SER A 399 9.37 6.70 29.41
N ARG A 400 8.58 5.89 28.71
CA ARG A 400 9.00 4.55 28.22
C ARG A 400 10.21 4.62 27.31
N VAL A 401 11.05 3.58 27.33
CA VAL A 401 12.24 3.44 26.48
C VAL A 401 11.91 3.67 25.00
N LEU A 402 10.74 3.21 24.55
CA LEU A 402 10.21 3.43 23.21
C LEU A 402 10.28 4.90 22.75
N PHE A 403 10.05 5.87 23.64
CA PHE A 403 10.02 7.30 23.29
C PHE A 403 11.31 8.06 23.60
N THR A 404 12.36 7.35 24.03
CA THR A 404 13.68 7.96 24.18
C THR A 404 14.31 8.26 22.80
N GLN A 405 15.44 8.96 22.77
CA GLN A 405 16.12 9.30 21.53
C GLN A 405 16.43 8.03 20.71
N PRO A 406 15.96 7.93 19.46
CA PRO A 406 16.23 6.77 18.62
C PRO A 406 17.73 6.60 18.36
N ARG A 407 18.21 5.35 18.43
CA ARG A 407 19.55 5.01 17.95
C ARG A 407 19.48 4.76 16.44
N VAL A 408 20.04 5.68 15.68
CA VAL A 408 20.22 5.53 14.22
C VAL A 408 21.70 5.45 13.92
N THR A 409 22.16 4.32 13.38
CA THR A 409 23.55 4.18 12.93
C THR A 409 23.75 4.94 11.63
N LYS A 410 24.83 5.72 11.54
CA LYS A 410 25.22 6.35 10.27
C LYS A 410 25.58 5.25 9.26
N PRO A 411 25.04 5.27 8.02
CA PRO A 411 25.53 4.40 6.96
C PRO A 411 27.04 4.58 6.82
N GLY A 412 27.79 3.49 6.90
CA GLY A 412 29.24 3.48 6.70
C GLY A 412 29.59 2.76 5.41
N GLY A 413 30.70 3.14 4.78
CA GLY A 413 31.26 2.40 3.65
C GLY A 413 30.55 2.63 2.31
N VAL A 414 29.80 3.73 2.14
CA VAL A 414 29.16 4.09 0.86
C VAL A 414 29.58 5.51 0.47
N VAL A 415 30.28 5.64 -0.65
CA VAL A 415 30.75 6.92 -1.20
C VAL A 415 29.97 7.24 -2.47
N GLU A 416 29.28 8.37 -2.49
CA GLU A 416 28.65 8.88 -3.71
C GLU A 416 29.71 9.33 -4.71
N GLN A 417 29.72 8.69 -5.89
CA GLN A 417 30.59 9.05 -7.01
C GLN A 417 29.85 9.90 -8.04
N LYS A 418 28.54 9.68 -8.20
CA LYS A 418 27.64 10.47 -9.03
C LYS A 418 26.30 10.57 -8.32
N ALA A 419 25.80 11.80 -8.15
CA ALA A 419 24.49 12.04 -7.60
C ALA A 419 23.37 11.48 -8.51
N GLY A 420 22.33 10.97 -7.87
CA GLY A 420 21.10 10.54 -8.53
C GLY A 420 20.12 11.69 -8.82
N SER A 421 18.94 11.34 -9.32
CA SER A 421 17.81 12.27 -9.49
C SER A 421 16.48 11.53 -9.40
N HIS A 422 15.43 12.21 -8.95
CA HIS A 422 14.11 11.62 -8.81
C HIS A 422 13.03 12.57 -9.30
N SER A 423 11.95 12.04 -9.87
CA SER A 423 10.78 12.83 -10.20
C SER A 423 9.50 12.01 -10.12
N ARG A 424 8.40 12.65 -9.73
CA ARG A 424 7.04 12.12 -9.79
C ARG A 424 6.19 13.14 -10.53
N THR A 425 5.68 12.75 -11.69
CA THR A 425 5.01 13.69 -12.60
C THR A 425 3.67 13.15 -13.04
N ILE A 426 2.67 14.04 -13.12
CA ILE A 426 1.38 13.76 -13.72
C ILE A 426 1.25 14.61 -14.97
N THR A 427 1.09 13.98 -16.13
CA THR A 427 0.88 14.66 -17.41
C THR A 427 -0.53 14.40 -17.92
N HIS A 428 -1.15 15.40 -18.56
CA HIS A 428 -2.42 15.25 -19.26
C HIS A 428 -2.23 15.66 -20.73
N ASP A 429 -2.28 14.67 -21.62
CA ASP A 429 -2.23 14.91 -23.06
C ASP A 429 -3.65 15.15 -23.59
N LEU A 430 -3.96 16.42 -23.85
CA LEU A 430 -5.27 16.85 -24.35
C LEU A 430 -5.58 16.37 -25.76
N SER A 431 -4.58 15.96 -26.55
CA SER A 431 -4.78 15.47 -27.91
C SER A 431 -5.22 14.00 -27.92
N THR A 432 -4.71 13.22 -26.97
CA THR A 432 -5.03 11.79 -26.83
C THR A 432 -6.08 11.51 -25.74
N GLY A 433 -6.37 12.48 -24.87
CA GLY A 433 -7.27 12.32 -23.72
C GLY A 433 -6.68 11.45 -22.60
N LYS A 434 -5.37 11.19 -22.65
CA LYS A 434 -4.66 10.31 -21.71
C LYS A 434 -4.00 11.10 -20.60
N ARG A 435 -4.05 10.53 -19.39
CA ARG A 435 -3.26 10.98 -18.25
C ARG A 435 -2.23 9.92 -17.91
N ALA A 436 -1.06 10.36 -17.47
CA ALA A 436 0.01 9.46 -17.06
C ALA A 436 0.69 9.94 -15.78
N LEU A 437 0.84 9.02 -14.83
CA LEU A 437 1.71 9.15 -13.67
C LEU A 437 3.05 8.51 -14.02
N THR A 438 4.16 9.24 -13.90
CA THR A 438 5.52 8.73 -14.13
C THR A 438 6.38 8.97 -12.90
N LEU A 439 6.93 7.89 -12.35
CA LEU A 439 7.91 7.89 -11.27
C LEU A 439 9.25 7.54 -11.88
N GLN A 440 10.26 8.38 -11.72
CA GLN A 440 11.60 8.15 -12.21
C GLN A 440 12.58 8.23 -11.05
N ALA A 441 13.48 7.25 -10.96
CA ALA A 441 14.57 7.21 -10.01
C ALA A 441 15.87 6.87 -10.75
N ASP A 442 16.81 7.80 -10.81
CA ASP A 442 18.22 7.54 -11.13
C ASP A 442 18.97 7.49 -9.81
N PHE A 443 19.53 6.33 -9.46
CA PHE A 443 20.27 6.13 -8.22
C PHE A 443 21.72 6.60 -8.33
N GLY A 444 22.15 7.17 -9.46
CA GLY A 444 23.51 7.67 -9.64
C GLY A 444 24.55 6.54 -9.61
N ALA A 445 25.69 6.81 -8.97
CA ALA A 445 26.77 5.84 -8.79
C ALA A 445 27.32 5.92 -7.37
N HIS A 446 27.38 4.77 -6.70
CA HIS A 446 27.83 4.66 -5.32
C HIS A 446 28.89 3.56 -5.18
N LEU A 447 30.04 3.90 -4.61
CA LEU A 447 31.07 2.94 -4.23
C LEU A 447 30.76 2.36 -2.86
N ILE A 448 30.60 1.05 -2.78
CA ILE A 448 30.55 0.31 -1.51
C ILE A 448 31.99 -0.06 -1.13
N GLU A 449 32.62 0.73 -0.26
CA GLU A 449 34.04 0.63 0.10
C GLU A 449 34.41 -0.73 0.69
N THR A 450 33.51 -1.34 1.46
CA THR A 450 33.76 -2.64 2.11
C THR A 450 33.77 -3.81 1.14
N ALA A 451 33.17 -3.64 -0.04
CA ALA A 451 33.13 -4.65 -1.10
C ALA A 451 34.01 -4.30 -2.30
N ASP A 452 34.50 -3.05 -2.37
CA ASP A 452 35.16 -2.48 -3.55
C ASP A 452 34.31 -2.64 -4.82
N ILE A 453 33.02 -2.26 -4.74
CA ILE A 453 32.07 -2.35 -5.85
C ILE A 453 31.39 -1.00 -6.04
N THR A 454 31.47 -0.45 -7.25
CA THR A 454 30.60 0.64 -7.69
C THR A 454 29.28 0.04 -8.17
N VAL A 455 28.18 0.50 -7.58
CA VAL A 455 26.81 0.16 -7.98
C VAL A 455 26.19 1.36 -8.68
N THR A 456 25.54 1.10 -9.81
CA THR A 456 24.71 2.07 -10.53
C THR A 456 23.32 1.51 -10.74
N GLY A 457 22.33 2.37 -10.92
CA GLY A 457 21.02 1.90 -11.33
C GLY A 457 20.02 3.00 -11.58
N HIS A 458 18.94 2.64 -12.23
CA HIS A 458 17.77 3.49 -12.39
C HIS A 458 16.51 2.62 -12.51
N SER A 459 15.36 3.22 -12.23
CA SER A 459 14.05 2.66 -12.52
C SER A 459 13.08 3.74 -12.99
N GLN A 460 12.07 3.32 -13.75
CA GLN A 460 10.94 4.16 -14.13
C GLN A 460 9.65 3.34 -14.09
N ASP A 461 8.67 3.82 -13.33
CA ASP A 461 7.29 3.36 -13.39
C ASP A 461 6.47 4.36 -14.19
N ARG A 462 5.62 3.87 -15.09
CA ARG A 462 4.67 4.71 -15.83
C ARG A 462 3.30 4.06 -15.88
N PHE A 463 2.30 4.77 -15.36
CA PHE A 463 0.89 4.35 -15.35
C PHE A 463 0.07 5.32 -16.20
N GLU A 464 -0.49 4.85 -17.31
CA GLU A 464 -1.22 5.66 -18.30
C GLU A 464 -2.63 5.11 -18.53
N ILE A 465 -3.61 6.00 -18.64
CA ILE A 465 -5.01 5.65 -18.96
C ILE A 465 -5.75 6.86 -19.57
N ALA A 466 -6.73 6.61 -20.44
CA ALA A 466 -7.69 7.60 -20.93
C ALA A 466 -8.95 7.60 -20.05
N ASP A 467 -9.53 8.79 -19.83
CA ASP A 467 -10.65 8.96 -18.88
C ASP A 467 -11.93 8.21 -19.25
N ASP A 468 -12.13 7.90 -20.52
CA ASP A 468 -13.35 7.30 -21.07
C ASP A 468 -13.18 5.86 -21.57
N ASN A 469 -11.97 5.30 -21.46
CA ASN A 469 -11.66 3.97 -21.99
C ASN A 469 -10.72 3.16 -21.08
N VAL A 470 -11.30 2.26 -20.30
CA VAL A 470 -10.62 1.32 -19.40
C VAL A 470 -9.57 0.43 -20.11
N LEU A 471 -9.77 0.13 -21.40
CA LEU A 471 -8.86 -0.74 -22.17
C LEU A 471 -7.57 -0.03 -22.59
N THR A 472 -7.46 1.27 -22.34
CA THR A 472 -6.21 2.01 -22.54
C THR A 472 -5.26 1.94 -21.35
N ALA A 473 -5.69 1.32 -20.25
CA ALA A 473 -4.87 1.11 -19.07
C ALA A 473 -3.56 0.42 -19.43
N LYS A 474 -2.46 1.09 -19.10
CA LYS A 474 -1.10 0.65 -19.38
C LYS A 474 -0.24 0.95 -18.17
N ALA A 475 0.45 -0.08 -17.70
CA ALA A 475 1.49 0.06 -16.70
C ALA A 475 2.82 -0.41 -17.30
N GLU A 476 3.88 0.36 -17.09
CA GLU A 476 5.23 0.08 -17.59
C GLU A 476 6.25 0.19 -16.46
N TYR A 477 7.20 -0.74 -16.46
CA TYR A 477 8.37 -0.73 -15.61
C TYR A 477 9.61 -0.79 -16.48
N GLN A 478 10.59 0.07 -16.23
CA GLN A 478 11.92 0.00 -16.85
C GLN A 478 12.99 0.08 -15.77
N PHE A 479 14.09 -0.64 -15.95
CA PHE A 479 15.22 -0.56 -15.04
C PHE A 479 16.56 -0.80 -15.72
N GLY A 480 17.61 -0.33 -15.05
CA GLY A 480 18.98 -0.76 -15.26
C GLY A 480 19.71 -0.89 -13.93
N MET A 481 20.61 -1.87 -13.82
CA MET A 481 21.51 -2.03 -12.68
C MET A 481 22.90 -2.40 -13.18
N GLY A 482 23.92 -1.75 -12.65
CA GLY A 482 25.31 -2.00 -12.98
C GLY A 482 26.14 -2.29 -11.73
N TYR A 483 27.12 -3.18 -11.89
CA TYR A 483 28.08 -3.55 -10.86
C TYR A 483 29.48 -3.54 -11.47
N GLN A 484 30.39 -2.78 -10.87
CA GLN A 484 31.73 -2.58 -11.41
C GLN A 484 32.78 -2.67 -10.31
N ARG A 485 33.88 -3.37 -10.60
CA ARG A 485 35.17 -3.30 -9.90
C ARG A 485 36.30 -3.62 -10.88
N GLU A 486 37.55 -3.62 -10.42
CA GLU A 486 38.69 -4.00 -11.26
C GLU A 486 38.48 -5.40 -11.90
N GLY A 487 38.55 -5.46 -13.23
CA GLY A 487 38.41 -6.70 -14.00
C GLY A 487 37.00 -7.30 -14.05
N TRP A 488 35.97 -6.60 -13.58
CA TRP A 488 34.59 -7.08 -13.62
C TRP A 488 33.61 -5.91 -13.78
N ASN A 489 32.94 -5.88 -14.93
CA ASN A 489 31.91 -4.89 -15.25
C ASN A 489 30.70 -5.60 -15.86
N VAL A 490 29.59 -5.60 -15.14
CA VAL A 490 28.38 -6.28 -15.55
C VAL A 490 27.15 -5.42 -15.29
N ALA A 491 26.15 -5.57 -16.16
CA ALA A 491 24.89 -4.87 -16.01
C ALA A 491 23.71 -5.72 -16.46
N THR A 492 22.53 -5.38 -15.95
CA THR A 492 21.25 -5.84 -16.49
C THR A 492 20.37 -4.65 -16.80
N GLN A 493 19.62 -4.75 -17.88
CA GLN A 493 18.57 -3.80 -18.24
C GLN A 493 17.30 -4.59 -18.55
N GLY A 494 16.14 -4.03 -18.23
CA GLY A 494 14.90 -4.69 -18.57
C GLY A 494 13.71 -3.75 -18.60
N GLN A 495 12.66 -4.23 -19.24
CA GLN A 495 11.38 -3.55 -19.32
C GLN A 495 10.25 -4.56 -19.18
N MET A 496 9.15 -4.13 -18.58
CA MET A 496 7.92 -4.89 -18.47
C MET A 496 6.73 -3.98 -18.73
N THR A 497 5.74 -4.48 -19.45
CA THR A 497 4.53 -3.74 -19.80
C THR A 497 3.32 -4.63 -19.57
N VAL A 498 2.34 -4.13 -18.84
CA VAL A 498 1.01 -4.72 -18.76
C VAL A 498 0.02 -3.79 -19.45
N THR A 499 -0.78 -4.35 -20.33
CA THR A 499 -1.96 -3.74 -20.94
C THR A 499 -3.13 -4.71 -20.83
N CYS A 500 -4.31 -4.32 -21.31
CA CYS A 500 -5.45 -5.22 -21.33
C CYS A 500 -6.31 -5.01 -22.59
N ASP A 501 -7.01 -6.06 -22.98
CA ASP A 501 -8.24 -5.97 -23.74
C ASP A 501 -9.43 -6.32 -22.83
N LYS A 502 -10.60 -6.55 -23.43
CA LYS A 502 -11.82 -6.88 -22.66
C LYS A 502 -11.69 -8.20 -21.90
N ASP A 503 -11.02 -9.18 -22.49
CA ASP A 503 -11.02 -10.56 -22.04
C ASP A 503 -9.67 -10.98 -21.44
N ASN A 504 -8.60 -10.21 -21.66
CA ASN A 504 -7.23 -10.60 -21.30
C ASN A 504 -6.38 -9.43 -20.79
N PHE A 505 -5.47 -9.75 -19.88
CA PHE A 505 -4.24 -9.01 -19.64
C PHE A 505 -3.19 -9.42 -20.67
N LEU A 506 -2.43 -8.46 -21.15
CA LEU A 506 -1.34 -8.64 -22.11
C LEU A 506 -0.04 -8.19 -21.42
N LEU A 507 0.82 -9.15 -21.09
CA LEU A 507 2.06 -8.92 -20.37
C LEU A 507 3.25 -9.14 -21.32
N LYS A 508 4.08 -8.11 -21.47
CA LYS A 508 5.34 -8.18 -22.21
C LYS A 508 6.51 -7.91 -21.29
N GLY A 509 7.60 -8.63 -21.48
CA GLY A 509 8.84 -8.44 -20.74
C GLY A 509 10.06 -8.57 -21.65
N GLU A 510 11.13 -7.87 -21.34
CA GLU A 510 12.45 -8.06 -21.94
C GLU A 510 13.53 -7.87 -20.87
N LEU A 511 14.51 -8.78 -20.84
CA LEU A 511 15.68 -8.73 -19.96
C LEU A 511 16.94 -8.90 -20.80
N LYS A 512 17.88 -7.98 -20.64
CA LYS A 512 19.21 -8.00 -21.27
C LYS A 512 20.28 -7.99 -20.20
N ALA A 513 21.35 -8.75 -20.41
CA ALA A 513 22.54 -8.72 -19.57
C ALA A 513 23.80 -8.41 -20.38
N PHE A 514 24.69 -7.65 -19.77
CA PHE A 514 25.89 -7.11 -20.38
C PHE A 514 27.13 -7.46 -19.55
N GLU A 515 28.22 -7.79 -20.24
CA GLU A 515 29.56 -7.98 -19.67
C GLU A 515 30.54 -7.16 -20.52
N ASP A 516 31.26 -6.22 -19.89
CA ASP A 516 32.12 -5.24 -20.57
C ASP A 516 31.42 -4.51 -21.74
N ASP A 517 30.20 -4.01 -21.46
CA ASP A 517 29.32 -3.30 -22.41
C ASP A 517 28.86 -4.13 -23.63
N LYS A 518 29.11 -5.44 -23.63
CA LYS A 518 28.62 -6.35 -24.67
C LYS A 518 27.43 -7.14 -24.16
N GLU A 519 26.35 -7.17 -24.95
CA GLU A 519 25.20 -8.03 -24.67
C GLU A 519 25.64 -9.50 -24.72
N ILE A 520 25.43 -10.21 -23.62
CA ILE A 520 25.74 -11.65 -23.50
C ILE A 520 24.48 -12.51 -23.34
N PHE A 521 23.33 -11.88 -23.08
CA PHE A 521 22.06 -12.55 -22.87
C PHE A 521 20.90 -11.61 -23.20
N CYS A 522 19.86 -12.16 -23.81
CA CYS A 522 18.57 -11.49 -24.00
C CYS A 522 17.44 -12.52 -23.91
N ARG A 523 16.38 -12.19 -23.18
CA ARG A 523 15.16 -12.99 -23.07
C ARG A 523 13.94 -12.08 -23.13
N SER A 524 12.89 -12.57 -23.78
CA SER A 524 11.62 -11.86 -23.94
C SER A 524 10.44 -12.75 -23.60
N TRP A 525 9.37 -12.12 -23.12
CA TRP A 525 8.09 -12.73 -22.79
C TRP A 525 6.96 -11.98 -23.50
N ASP A 526 5.96 -12.71 -23.98
CA ASP A 526 4.73 -12.18 -24.58
C ASP A 526 3.58 -13.10 -24.16
N GLU A 527 2.97 -12.77 -23.02
CA GLU A 527 1.99 -13.60 -22.31
C GLU A 527 0.59 -12.99 -22.45
N THR A 528 -0.40 -13.84 -22.68
CA THR A 528 -1.83 -13.47 -22.67
C THR A 528 -2.52 -14.22 -21.54
N ILE A 529 -3.03 -13.48 -20.56
CA ILE A 529 -3.65 -14.04 -19.36
C ILE A 529 -5.13 -13.65 -19.31
N PRO A 530 -6.08 -14.60 -19.26
CA PRO A 530 -7.51 -14.27 -19.21
C PRO A 530 -7.87 -13.42 -17.98
N ARG A 531 -8.72 -12.43 -18.18
CA ARG A 531 -9.34 -11.62 -17.13
C ARG A 531 -10.49 -12.40 -16.49
N ARG A 532 -10.43 -12.58 -15.17
CA ARG A 532 -11.39 -13.33 -14.36
C ARG A 532 -11.95 -12.43 -13.28
N GLY A 533 -13.05 -11.75 -13.62
CA GLY A 533 -13.74 -10.83 -12.73
C GLY A 533 -13.14 -9.43 -12.69
N PHE A 534 -11.99 -9.21 -13.33
CA PHE A 534 -11.37 -7.90 -13.53
C PHE A 534 -11.61 -7.41 -14.93
#